data_AF-A0A0P4VZI1-F1
#
_entry.id   AF-A0A0P4VZI1-F1
#
_cell.length_a   1.000
_cell.length_b   1.000
_cell.length_c   1.000
_cell.angle_alpha   90.00
_cell.angle_beta   90.00
_cell.angle_gamma   90.00
#
_symmetry.space_group_name_H-M   'P 1'
#
loop_
_entity.id
_entity.type
_entity.pdbx_description
1 polymer ?
#
loop_
_entity_poly.entity_id
_entity_poly.type
_entity_poly.pdbx_seq_one_letter_code
_entity_poly.pdbx_strand_id
1 'polypeptide(L)'
;MSDSRITPELIELKNKQRIALKKEYWKQVTNPHAPEVGHVFDPAVQRFMSMKATNIDFFRETPKTILRGLFLLVLPIAGTIYMFKYDRDKKEAAYRSGQVAYKDRLFKFV
;
A
#
# COMPACT_ATOMS: atom_id res chain seq x y z
N MET A 1 20.65 4.83 -28.22
CA MET A 1 19.72 3.72 -28.57
C MET A 1 18.30 4.24 -28.40
N SER A 2 17.72 4.86 -29.43
CA SER A 2 16.33 5.33 -29.40
C SER A 2 15.39 4.12 -29.40
N ASP A 3 14.49 4.02 -28.42
CA ASP A 3 13.47 2.98 -28.39
C ASP A 3 12.59 3.11 -29.65
N SER A 4 12.59 2.10 -30.52
CA SER A 4 11.90 2.11 -31.83
C SER A 4 10.38 2.22 -31.72
N ARG A 5 9.84 2.15 -30.49
CA ARG A 5 8.43 2.27 -30.16
C ARG A 5 7.96 3.71 -29.98
N ILE A 6 8.87 4.64 -29.71
CA ILE A 6 8.55 6.04 -29.46
C ILE A 6 8.73 6.81 -30.76
N THR A 7 7.63 6.95 -31.50
CA THR A 7 7.61 7.76 -32.72
C THR A 7 7.56 9.25 -32.37
N PRO A 8 8.16 10.13 -33.19
CA PRO A 8 8.08 11.58 -32.99
C PRO A 8 6.61 12.06 -32.95
N GLU A 9 5.75 11.45 -33.75
CA GLU A 9 4.31 11.71 -33.78
C GLU A 9 3.64 11.46 -32.41
N LEU A 10 3.97 10.37 -31.71
CA LEU A 10 3.42 10.09 -30.38
C LEU A 10 3.84 11.14 -29.34
N ILE A 11 5.06 11.66 -29.46
CA ILE A 11 5.56 12.75 -28.59
C ILE A 11 4.75 14.02 -28.84
N GLU A 12 4.51 14.36 -30.11
CA GLU A 12 3.70 15.52 -30.50
C GLU A 12 2.27 15.41 -29.98
N LEU A 13 1.62 14.24 -30.13
CA LEU A 13 0.28 14.00 -29.60
C LEU A 13 0.20 14.16 -28.08
N LYS A 14 1.17 13.60 -27.34
CA LYS A 14 1.25 13.75 -25.89
C LYS A 14 1.48 15.21 -25.47
N ASN A 15 2.33 15.93 -26.20
CA ASN A 15 2.57 17.35 -25.96
C ASN A 15 1.31 18.18 -26.22
N LYS A 16 0.57 17.89 -27.30
CA LYS A 16 -0.72 18.52 -27.61
C LYS A 16 -1.74 18.32 -26.49
N GLN A 17 -1.88 17.10 -25.97
CA GLN A 17 -2.76 16.80 -24.83
C GLN A 17 -2.36 17.59 -23.59
N ARG A 18 -1.06 17.63 -23.25
CA ARG A 18 -0.55 18.40 -22.11
C ARG A 18 -0.84 19.89 -22.23
N ILE A 19 -0.64 20.45 -23.42
CA ILE A 19 -0.90 21.87 -23.68
C ILE A 19 -2.39 22.18 -23.54
N ALA A 20 -3.28 21.32 -24.03
CA ALA A 20 -4.72 21.47 -23.90
C ALA A 20 -5.15 21.49 -22.42
N LEU A 21 -4.74 20.49 -21.63
CA LEU A 21 -5.04 20.42 -20.19
C LEU A 21 -4.45 21.62 -19.41
N LYS A 22 -3.22 22.02 -19.74
CA LYS A 22 -2.59 23.21 -19.13
C LYS A 22 -3.39 24.46 -19.45
N LYS A 23 -3.87 24.63 -20.69
CA LYS A 23 -4.70 25.77 -21.09
C LYS A 23 -6.03 25.82 -20.32
N GLU A 24 -6.68 24.67 -20.13
CA GLU A 24 -7.90 24.57 -19.32
C GLU A 24 -7.65 24.96 -17.86
N TYR A 25 -6.57 24.46 -17.27
CA TYR A 25 -6.18 24.81 -15.91
C TYR A 25 -5.94 26.32 -15.75
N TRP A 26 -5.13 26.93 -16.63
CA TRP A 26 -4.90 28.38 -16.57
C TRP A 26 -6.19 29.17 -16.75
N LYS A 27 -7.08 28.77 -17.67
CA LYS A 27 -8.38 29.42 -17.85
C LYS A 27 -9.20 29.45 -16.56
N GLN A 28 -9.17 28.38 -15.77
CA GLN A 28 -9.92 28.30 -14.51
C GLN A 28 -9.23 29.09 -13.39
N VAL A 29 -7.90 29.03 -13.29
CA VAL A 29 -7.12 29.72 -12.26
C VAL A 29 -7.11 31.23 -12.46
N THR A 30 -6.98 31.71 -13.70
CA THR A 30 -6.88 33.15 -13.99
C THR A 30 -8.24 33.82 -14.15
N ASN A 31 -9.35 33.11 -13.88
CA ASN A 31 -10.69 33.67 -14.02
C ASN A 31 -11.00 34.62 -12.83
N PRO A 32 -11.18 35.93 -13.06
CA PRO A 32 -11.45 36.89 -11.99
C PRO A 32 -12.86 36.75 -11.39
N HIS A 33 -13.77 36.06 -12.06
CA HIS A 33 -15.12 35.77 -11.58
C HIS A 33 -15.25 34.37 -10.96
N ALA A 34 -14.13 33.67 -10.74
CA ALA A 34 -14.17 32.42 -10.01
C ALA A 34 -14.62 32.70 -8.56
N PRO A 35 -15.41 31.80 -7.95
CA PRO A 35 -15.78 31.94 -6.55
C PRO A 35 -14.51 32.02 -5.68
N GLU A 36 -14.43 33.02 -4.80
CA GLU A 36 -13.25 33.34 -3.99
C GLU A 36 -12.83 32.22 -3.02
N VAL A 37 -13.68 31.21 -2.84
CA VAL A 37 -13.50 30.12 -1.89
C VAL A 37 -13.60 28.79 -2.63
N GLY A 38 -12.46 28.15 -2.90
CA GLY A 38 -12.44 26.79 -3.44
C GLY A 38 -11.12 26.38 -4.08
N HIS A 39 -10.96 25.07 -4.25
CA HIS A 39 -9.87 24.49 -5.05
C HIS A 39 -10.36 24.27 -6.49
N VAL A 40 -9.46 24.35 -7.47
CA VAL A 40 -9.78 23.97 -8.85
C VAL A 40 -10.07 22.48 -8.88
N PHE A 41 -11.28 22.12 -9.30
CA PHE A 41 -11.71 20.73 -9.36
C PHE A 41 -11.03 20.02 -10.55
N ASP A 42 -10.25 18.98 -10.26
CA ASP A 42 -9.62 18.12 -11.27
C ASP A 42 -10.38 16.79 -11.43
N PRO A 43 -11.05 16.55 -12.57
CA PRO A 43 -11.74 15.28 -12.81
C PRO A 43 -10.79 14.07 -12.84
N ALA A 44 -9.52 14.24 -13.19
CA ALA A 44 -8.55 13.14 -13.19
C ALA A 44 -8.24 12.69 -11.76
N VAL A 45 -8.08 13.63 -10.83
CA VAL A 45 -7.90 13.32 -9.40
C VAL A 45 -9.15 12.64 -8.84
N GLN A 46 -10.35 13.15 -9.14
CA GLN A 46 -11.58 12.48 -8.69
C GLN A 46 -11.67 11.04 -9.22
N ARG A 47 -11.36 10.80 -10.50
CA ARG A 47 -11.38 9.44 -11.08
C ARG A 47 -10.37 8.51 -10.41
N PHE A 48 -9.20 9.01 -10.07
CA PHE A 48 -8.20 8.23 -9.34
C PHE A 48 -8.67 7.87 -7.93
N MET A 49 -9.29 8.83 -7.23
CA MET A 49 -9.86 8.60 -5.90
C MET A 49 -11.05 7.64 -5.95
N SER A 50 -11.94 7.77 -6.94
CA SER A 50 -13.05 6.84 -7.12
C SER A 50 -12.56 5.44 -7.45
N MET A 51 -11.57 5.29 -8.33
CA MET A 51 -10.93 4.00 -8.63
C MET A 51 -10.38 3.35 -7.36
N LYS A 52 -9.72 4.13 -6.49
CA LYS A 52 -9.21 3.61 -5.21
C LYS A 52 -10.32 3.11 -4.29
N ALA A 53 -11.41 3.85 -4.20
CA ALA A 53 -12.56 3.48 -3.38
C ALA A 53 -13.27 2.23 -3.89
N THR A 54 -13.41 2.09 -5.22
CA THR A 54 -14.09 0.95 -5.86
C THR A 54 -13.14 -0.22 -6.20
N ASN A 55 -11.92 -0.24 -5.65
CA ASN A 55 -10.92 -1.27 -5.96
C ASN A 55 -11.42 -2.70 -5.66
N ILE A 56 -12.28 -2.85 -4.65
CA ILE A 56 -12.83 -4.15 -4.24
C ILE A 56 -13.78 -4.71 -5.31
N ASP A 57 -14.57 -3.87 -5.96
CA ASP A 57 -15.55 -4.27 -6.98
C ASP A 57 -14.88 -4.88 -8.22
N PHE A 58 -13.62 -4.49 -8.48
CA PHE A 58 -12.82 -4.97 -9.62
C PHE A 58 -11.75 -5.99 -9.20
N PHE A 59 -11.81 -6.50 -7.97
CA PHE A 59 -10.88 -7.53 -7.50
C PHE A 59 -11.07 -8.83 -8.31
N ARG A 60 -9.95 -9.51 -8.59
CA ARG A 60 -9.94 -10.84 -9.23
C ARG A 60 -9.02 -11.79 -8.48
N GLU A 61 -9.55 -12.98 -8.21
CA GLU A 61 -8.90 -14.12 -7.56
C GLU A 61 -7.92 -14.83 -8.52
N THR A 62 -6.84 -14.14 -8.86
CA THR A 62 -5.73 -14.74 -9.59
C THR A 62 -4.79 -15.50 -8.64
N PRO A 63 -4.07 -16.53 -9.10
CA PRO A 63 -3.06 -17.20 -8.26
C PRO A 63 -2.03 -16.22 -7.66
N LYS A 64 -1.69 -15.15 -8.38
CA LYS A 64 -0.78 -14.11 -7.90
C LYS A 64 -1.38 -13.29 -6.75
N THR A 65 -2.66 -12.95 -6.81
CA THR A 65 -3.33 -12.16 -5.75
C THR A 65 -3.51 -12.99 -4.49
N ILE A 66 -3.88 -14.27 -4.64
CA ILE A 66 -3.99 -15.23 -3.53
C ILE A 66 -2.63 -15.42 -2.85
N LEU A 67 -1.56 -15.66 -3.62
CA LEU A 67 -0.22 -15.86 -3.08
C LEU A 67 0.26 -14.64 -2.28
N ARG A 68 0.00 -13.42 -2.78
CA ARG A 68 0.31 -12.18 -2.05
C ARG A 68 -0.47 -12.10 -0.73
N GLY A 69 -1.76 -12.43 -0.74
CA GLY A 69 -2.58 -12.48 0.47
C GLY A 69 -2.05 -13.48 1.50
N LEU A 70 -1.67 -14.68 1.06
CA LEU A 70 -1.07 -15.71 1.91
C LEU A 70 0.23 -15.22 2.57
N PHE A 71 1.13 -14.63 1.79
CA PHE A 71 2.40 -14.12 2.33
C PHE A 71 2.22 -12.92 3.26
N LEU A 72 1.33 -11.98 2.93
CA LEU A 72 1.17 -10.76 3.72
C LEU A 72 0.36 -10.99 5.00
N LEU A 73 -0.53 -11.99 5.03
CA LEU A 73 -1.42 -12.23 6.17
C LEU A 73 -1.04 -13.51 6.93
N VAL A 74 -0.92 -14.64 6.25
CA VAL A 74 -0.74 -15.94 6.94
C VAL A 74 0.68 -16.10 7.47
N LEU A 75 1.70 -15.69 6.71
CA LEU A 75 3.10 -15.81 7.15
C LEU A 75 3.39 -15.05 8.45
N PRO A 76 3.08 -13.75 8.60
CA PRO A 76 3.38 -13.05 9.86
C PRO A 76 2.59 -13.61 11.05
N ILE A 77 1.35 -14.05 10.84
CA ILE A 77 0.55 -14.69 11.90
C ILE A 77 1.19 -16.03 12.31
N ALA A 78 1.47 -16.91 11.35
CA ALA A 78 2.11 -18.19 11.63
C ALA A 78 3.50 -18.01 12.26
N GLY A 79 4.29 -17.05 11.77
CA GLY A 79 5.62 -16.74 12.28
C GLY A 79 5.59 -16.24 13.73
N THR A 80 4.67 -15.34 14.09
CA THR A 80 4.53 -14.87 15.47
C THR A 80 4.05 -15.96 16.41
N ILE A 81 3.08 -16.77 15.99
CA ILE A 81 2.62 -17.93 16.77
C ILE A 81 3.77 -18.90 17.02
N TYR A 82 4.54 -19.23 15.98
CA TYR A 82 5.68 -20.13 16.10
C TYR A 82 6.75 -19.57 17.04
N MET A 83 7.10 -18.28 16.89
CA MET A 83 8.10 -17.64 17.74
C MET A 83 7.69 -17.65 19.22
N PHE A 84 6.43 -17.31 19.53
CA PHE A 84 5.95 -17.36 20.91
C PHE A 84 5.91 -18.78 21.46
N LYS A 85 5.49 -19.76 20.66
CA LYS A 85 5.49 -21.17 21.07
C LYS A 85 6.92 -21.64 21.39
N TYR A 86 7.86 -21.36 20.49
CA TYR A 86 9.27 -21.75 20.66
C TYR A 86 9.87 -21.16 21.93
N ASP A 87 9.64 -19.87 22.19
CA ASP A 87 10.13 -19.21 23.41
C ASP A 87 9.50 -19.78 24.69
N ARG A 88 8.21 -20.14 24.66
CA ARG A 88 7.52 -20.76 25.78
C ARG A 88 8.08 -22.15 26.08
N ASP A 89 8.18 -23.00 25.05
CA ASP A 89 8.65 -24.37 25.18
C ASP A 89 10.11 -24.39 25.69
N LYS A 90 10.96 -23.48 25.19
CA LYS A 90 12.35 -23.32 25.65
C LYS A 90 12.43 -22.90 27.12
N LYS A 91 11.62 -21.92 27.54
CA LYS A 91 11.59 -21.47 28.94
C LYS A 91 11.08 -22.58 29.87
N GLU A 92 10.03 -23.27 29.47
CA GLU A 92 9.46 -24.37 30.23
C GLU A 92 10.46 -25.53 30.39
N ALA A 93 11.19 -25.89 29.33
CA ALA A 93 12.25 -26.89 29.40
C ALA A 93 13.37 -26.48 30.38
N ALA A 94 13.78 -25.21 30.36
CA ALA A 94 14.79 -24.68 31.30
C ALA A 94 14.30 -24.69 32.76
N TYR A 95 13.01 -24.45 32.99
CA TYR A 95 12.41 -24.54 34.33
C TYR A 95 12.32 -25.98 34.83
N ARG A 96 11.94 -26.93 33.97
CA ARG A 96 11.81 -28.36 34.33
C ARG A 96 13.16 -29.04 34.56
N SER A 97 14.18 -28.67 33.78
CA SER A 97 15.55 -29.19 33.93
C SER A 97 16.32 -28.57 35.10
N GLY A 98 15.77 -27.54 35.76
CA GLY A 98 16.42 -26.85 36.88
C GLY A 98 17.55 -25.91 36.46
N GLN A 99 17.74 -25.66 35.15
CA GLN A 99 18.75 -24.72 34.65
C GLN A 99 18.53 -23.28 35.14
N VAL A 100 17.27 -22.92 35.45
CA VAL A 100 16.93 -21.61 36.02
C VAL A 100 16.55 -21.76 37.49
N ALA A 101 17.30 -21.09 38.36
CA ALA A 101 17.03 -21.05 39.79
C ALA A 101 15.64 -20.45 40.07
N TYR A 102 14.97 -20.93 41.11
CA TYR A 102 13.60 -20.52 41.45
C TYR A 102 13.46 -19.00 41.64
N LYS A 103 14.48 -18.35 42.23
CA LYS A 103 14.51 -16.90 42.46
C LYS A 103 14.44 -16.06 41.16
N ASP A 104 14.95 -16.60 40.05
CA ASP A 104 15.14 -15.91 38.77
C ASP A 104 13.96 -16.14 37.78
N ARG A 105 12.91 -16.84 38.22
CA ARG A 105 11.70 -17.07 37.42
C ARG A 105 10.81 -15.81 37.42
N LEU A 106 10.33 -15.40 36.23
CA LEU A 106 9.51 -14.19 36.08
C LEU A 106 8.19 -14.24 36.87
N PHE A 107 7.48 -15.39 36.86
CA PHE A 107 6.17 -15.57 37.47
C PHE A 107 6.25 -16.60 38.61
N LYS A 108 6.95 -16.27 39.69
CA LYS A 108 7.16 -17.20 40.83
C LYS A 108 6.07 -17.16 41.89
N PHE A 109 5.27 -16.09 41.96
CA PHE A 109 4.29 -15.83 43.04
C PHE A 109 2.87 -15.51 42.51
N VAL A 110 2.63 -15.78 41.24
CA VAL A 110 1.31 -15.65 40.60
C VAL A 110 0.83 -17.03 40.23
#